data_AF-A0A0M2SE82-F1
#
_entry.id   AF-A0A0M2SE82-F1
#
_cell.length_a   1.000
_cell.length_b   1.000
_cell.length_c   1.000
_cell.angle_alpha   90.00
_cell.angle_beta   90.00
_cell.angle_gamma   90.00
#
_symmetry.space_group_name_H-M   'P 1'
#
loop_
_entity.id
_entity.type
_entity.pdbx_description
1 polymer ?
#
loop_
_entity_poly.entity_id
_entity_poly.type
_entity_poly.pdbx_seq_one_letter_code
_entity_poly.pdbx_strand_id
1 'polypeptide(L)'
;MQSMKNEGGYALLTVMLTIVLFMILFMAFMGQAFSTMKQNRVIEKSSQSVALAEAGISYYHAEVKNLYEIKQETVYDDVKAKIDADRAAGRPIDAEYYKTYAADLMEMEIIKGLEETADIKSGDNLYKSIPVNGKPNDSIEITIDKQSIKYNSNTNEILLKFTSKGAEEGKISTLTGNMAINISNQGLGTGPDITFLPPKFNIVTEPSNVRPECLNPSSLSAALASTSTKAGCTQILLQEDKAFGVNVNNLENTLIYSNHKLTIGATSGNINKAENVKIFADSLEVKSNVNNFIQSKLETNNDAIFGNNLTIHYSNLYIGGNLSVLGQQFTLENSGNSGNSSTGENSTIFVRGTVRFPKATTAAGTIMCVQGDMHAETLTHSGELYIKGKLFVNGLEIPSLTNVFKTANTDPAKLKQKCGATFDPPELFIGWGENVSNNVIYN
;
A
#
# COMPACT_ATOMS: atom_id res chain seq x y z
N MET A 1 9.56 -99.57 -69.97
CA MET A 1 8.77 -98.37 -70.35
C MET A 1 8.75 -97.41 -69.17
N GLN A 2 9.65 -96.42 -69.15
CA GLN A 2 9.53 -95.28 -68.25
C GLN A 2 8.96 -94.13 -69.09
N SER A 3 7.67 -93.87 -68.92
CA SER A 3 7.01 -92.69 -69.47
C SER A 3 7.53 -91.49 -68.68
N MET A 4 8.50 -90.75 -69.25
CA MET A 4 8.90 -89.45 -68.73
C MET A 4 7.74 -88.48 -68.97
N LYS A 5 6.90 -88.29 -67.94
CA LYS A 5 5.80 -87.32 -67.96
C LYS A 5 6.39 -85.91 -68.12
N ASN A 6 5.85 -85.18 -69.09
CA ASN A 6 6.25 -83.82 -69.45
C ASN A 6 5.73 -82.82 -68.40
N GLU A 7 6.29 -82.85 -67.19
CA GLU A 7 5.87 -81.99 -66.06
C GLU A 7 6.63 -80.64 -66.00
N GLY A 8 7.65 -80.45 -66.84
CA GLY A 8 8.49 -79.23 -66.84
C GLY A 8 7.76 -77.95 -67.28
N GLY A 9 6.76 -78.06 -68.15
CA GLY A 9 5.95 -76.91 -68.59
C GLY A 9 5.03 -76.36 -67.51
N TYR A 10 4.46 -77.24 -66.68
CA TYR A 10 3.60 -76.84 -65.57
C TYR A 10 4.40 -76.17 -64.46
N ALA A 11 5.60 -76.67 -64.14
CA ALA A 11 6.51 -76.06 -63.17
C ALA A 11 6.89 -74.63 -63.56
N LEU A 12 7.23 -74.39 -64.83
CA LEU A 12 7.56 -73.06 -65.35
C LEU A 12 6.38 -72.09 -65.22
N LEU A 13 5.18 -72.54 -65.59
CA LEU A 13 3.96 -71.73 -65.49
C LEU A 13 3.65 -71.37 -64.04
N THR A 14 3.78 -72.32 -63.11
CA THR A 14 3.57 -72.07 -61.68
C THR A 14 4.60 -71.08 -61.12
N VAL A 15 5.88 -71.19 -61.49
CA VAL A 15 6.91 -70.25 -61.04
C VAL A 15 6.64 -68.84 -61.58
N MET A 16 6.27 -68.73 -62.86
CA MET A 16 5.95 -67.43 -63.48
C MET A 16 4.71 -66.79 -62.82
N LEU A 17 3.64 -67.57 -62.59
CA LEU A 17 2.45 -67.10 -61.88
C LEU A 17 2.80 -66.64 -60.46
N THR A 18 3.66 -67.39 -59.77
CA THR A 18 4.12 -67.07 -58.42
C THR A 18 4.90 -65.76 -58.39
N ILE A 19 5.82 -65.53 -59.34
CA ILE A 19 6.57 -64.28 -59.48
C ILE A 19 5.63 -63.09 -59.72
N VAL A 20 4.63 -63.24 -60.60
CA VAL A 20 3.65 -62.18 -60.88
C VAL A 20 2.81 -61.85 -59.63
N LEU A 21 2.36 -62.87 -58.90
CA LEU A 21 1.62 -62.67 -57.64
C LEU A 21 2.47 -61.91 -56.61
N PHE A 22 3.74 -62.27 -56.45
CA PHE A 22 4.65 -61.55 -55.56
C PHE A 22 4.90 -60.11 -56.03
N MET A 23 5.07 -59.86 -57.33
CA MET A 23 5.20 -58.50 -57.87
C MET A 23 3.99 -57.62 -57.55
N ILE A 24 2.77 -58.13 -57.72
CA ILE A 24 1.53 -57.40 -57.40
C ILE A 24 1.48 -57.08 -55.89
N LEU A 25 1.83 -58.04 -55.04
CA LEU A 25 1.91 -57.84 -53.58
C LEU A 25 2.95 -56.76 -53.21
N PHE A 26 4.17 -56.81 -53.77
CA PHE A 26 5.19 -55.80 -53.52
C PHE A 26 4.77 -54.41 -53.96
N MET A 27 4.11 -54.30 -55.12
CA MET A 27 3.61 -53.01 -55.62
C MET A 27 2.50 -52.45 -54.71
N ALA A 28 1.62 -53.31 -54.20
CA ALA A 28 0.59 -52.91 -53.24
C ALA A 28 1.22 -52.39 -51.92
N PHE A 29 2.23 -53.08 -51.38
CA PHE A 29 2.94 -52.63 -50.18
C PHE A 29 3.69 -51.31 -50.41
N MET A 30 4.37 -51.13 -51.55
CA MET A 30 5.00 -49.85 -51.90
C MET A 30 3.98 -48.72 -52.00
N GLY A 31 2.82 -48.96 -52.64
CA GLY A 31 1.75 -47.97 -52.73
C GLY A 31 1.23 -47.54 -51.36
N GLN A 32 1.03 -48.49 -50.45
CA GLN A 32 0.63 -48.20 -49.07
C GLN A 32 1.71 -47.45 -48.29
N ALA A 33 2.99 -47.82 -48.45
CA ALA A 33 4.11 -47.13 -47.81
C ALA A 33 4.21 -45.66 -48.25
N PHE A 34 4.08 -45.38 -49.56
CA PHE A 34 4.07 -44.00 -50.06
C PHE A 34 2.86 -43.19 -49.57
N SER A 35 1.68 -43.81 -49.53
CA SER A 35 0.48 -43.16 -48.98
C SER A 35 0.68 -42.80 -47.50
N THR A 36 1.21 -43.74 -46.71
CA THR A 36 1.50 -43.55 -45.28
C THR A 36 2.54 -42.45 -45.07
N MET A 37 3.63 -42.43 -45.85
CA MET A 37 4.63 -41.36 -45.77
C MET A 37 4.06 -39.98 -46.10
N LYS A 38 3.18 -39.87 -47.11
CA LYS A 38 2.51 -38.61 -47.44
C LYS A 38 1.58 -38.15 -46.31
N GLN A 39 0.79 -39.06 -45.75
CA GLN A 39 -0.10 -38.76 -44.63
C GLN A 39 0.70 -38.33 -43.39
N ASN A 40 1.74 -39.07 -43.04
CA ASN A 40 2.62 -38.74 -41.91
C ASN A 40 3.26 -37.36 -42.11
N ARG A 41 3.75 -37.05 -43.31
CA ARG A 41 4.32 -35.72 -43.59
C ARG A 41 3.30 -34.59 -43.44
N VAL A 42 2.04 -34.80 -43.87
CA VAL A 42 0.98 -33.80 -43.69
C VAL A 42 0.63 -33.61 -42.21
N ILE A 43 0.54 -34.70 -41.45
CA ILE A 43 0.28 -34.67 -40.00
C ILE A 43 1.45 -33.98 -39.27
N GLU A 44 2.69 -34.34 -39.60
CA GLU A 44 3.89 -33.76 -39.01
C GLU A 44 3.98 -32.26 -39.27
N LYS A 45 3.77 -31.81 -40.51
CA LYS A 45 3.70 -30.37 -40.84
C LYS A 45 2.63 -29.64 -40.04
N SER A 46 1.44 -30.25 -39.92
CA SER A 46 0.35 -29.66 -39.16
C SER A 46 0.68 -29.59 -37.67
N SER A 47 1.38 -30.60 -37.14
CA SER A 47 1.82 -30.61 -35.75
C SER A 47 2.91 -29.57 -35.50
N GLN A 48 3.86 -29.43 -36.43
CA GLN A 48 4.94 -28.44 -36.35
C GLN A 48 4.40 -27.01 -36.49
N SER A 49 3.44 -26.76 -37.39
CA SER A 49 2.81 -25.43 -37.50
C SER A 49 2.02 -25.04 -36.24
N VAL A 50 1.38 -26.00 -35.55
CA VAL A 50 0.78 -25.75 -34.22
C VAL A 50 1.85 -25.46 -33.17
N ALA A 51 2.91 -26.27 -33.11
CA ALA A 51 4.01 -26.05 -32.15
C ALA A 51 4.68 -24.68 -32.34
N LEU A 52 4.82 -24.21 -33.58
CA LEU A 52 5.31 -22.86 -33.89
C LEU A 52 4.35 -21.76 -33.40
N ALA A 53 3.03 -21.95 -33.53
CA ALA A 53 2.06 -21.02 -32.99
C ALA A 53 2.08 -20.99 -31.44
N GLU A 54 2.24 -22.15 -30.78
CA GLU A 54 2.42 -22.22 -29.32
C GLU A 54 3.72 -21.57 -28.85
N ALA A 55 4.80 -21.71 -29.63
CA ALA A 55 6.06 -21.01 -29.38
C ALA A 55 5.90 -19.49 -29.48
N GLY A 56 5.12 -19.00 -30.46
CA GLY A 56 4.80 -17.57 -30.56
C GLY A 56 3.98 -17.03 -29.38
N ILE A 57 3.05 -17.82 -28.86
CA ILE A 57 2.32 -17.51 -27.63
C ILE A 57 3.28 -17.39 -26.44
N SER A 58 4.18 -18.36 -26.29
CA SER A 58 5.16 -18.38 -25.20
C SER A 58 6.13 -17.20 -25.28
N TYR A 59 6.58 -16.86 -26.50
CA TYR A 59 7.41 -15.68 -26.75
C TYR A 59 6.70 -14.40 -26.33
N TYR A 60 5.44 -14.21 -26.77
CA TYR A 60 4.68 -13.01 -26.43
C TYR A 60 4.44 -12.88 -24.93
N HIS A 61 4.16 -14.00 -24.25
CA HIS A 61 4.03 -14.03 -22.78
C HIS A 61 5.30 -13.59 -22.06
N ALA A 62 6.46 -14.11 -22.47
CA ALA A 62 7.74 -13.69 -21.91
C ALA A 62 8.02 -12.20 -22.16
N GLU A 63 7.72 -11.70 -23.37
CA GLU A 63 7.96 -10.31 -23.75
C GLU A 63 7.09 -9.35 -22.94
N VAL A 64 5.77 -9.60 -22.84
CA VAL A 64 4.87 -8.75 -22.05
C VAL A 64 5.24 -8.80 -20.56
N LYS A 65 5.62 -9.97 -20.04
CA LYS A 65 6.08 -10.08 -18.64
C LYS A 65 7.34 -9.25 -18.40
N ASN A 66 8.32 -9.32 -19.29
CA ASN A 66 9.55 -8.54 -19.18
C ASN A 66 9.28 -7.02 -19.27
N LEU A 67 8.41 -6.60 -20.20
CA LEU A 67 7.97 -5.20 -20.30
C LEU A 67 7.28 -4.74 -19.03
N TYR A 68 6.36 -5.56 -18.50
CA TYR A 68 5.69 -5.29 -17.24
C TYR A 68 6.71 -5.07 -16.12
N GLU A 69 7.65 -6.01 -15.91
CA GLU A 69 8.68 -5.96 -14.87
C GLU A 69 9.60 -4.73 -14.99
N ILE A 70 10.09 -4.42 -16.18
CA ILE A 70 10.99 -3.28 -16.42
C ILE A 70 10.28 -1.94 -16.17
N LYS A 71 8.99 -1.85 -16.45
CA LYS A 71 8.23 -0.59 -16.40
C LYS A 71 7.59 -0.29 -15.05
N GLN A 72 7.67 -1.21 -14.09
CA GLN A 72 7.13 -1.04 -12.74
C GLN A 72 7.66 0.23 -12.04
N GLU A 73 8.97 0.45 -12.09
CA GLU A 73 9.61 1.59 -11.42
C GLU A 73 9.19 2.92 -12.06
N THR A 74 9.16 2.97 -13.40
CA THR A 74 8.71 4.18 -14.12
C THR A 74 7.26 4.55 -13.78
N VAL A 75 6.35 3.56 -13.80
CA VAL A 75 4.95 3.82 -13.45
C VAL A 75 4.81 4.24 -11.98
N TYR A 76 5.58 3.63 -11.08
CA TYR A 76 5.60 4.01 -9.67
C TYR A 76 6.05 5.46 -9.47
N ASP A 77 7.13 5.88 -10.12
CA ASP A 77 7.65 7.25 -10.04
C ASP A 77 6.63 8.27 -10.57
N ASP A 78 5.95 7.97 -11.67
CA ASP A 78 4.92 8.83 -12.25
C ASP A 78 3.69 8.95 -11.33
N VAL A 79 3.24 7.84 -10.73
CA VAL A 79 2.14 7.85 -9.75
C VAL A 79 2.54 8.64 -8.51
N LYS A 80 3.77 8.47 -8.01
CA LYS A 80 4.29 9.20 -6.86
C LYS A 80 4.35 10.71 -7.16
N ALA A 81 4.89 11.10 -8.31
CA ALA A 81 4.91 12.50 -8.73
C ALA A 81 3.50 13.09 -8.83
N LYS A 82 2.52 12.31 -9.32
CA LYS A 82 1.13 12.74 -9.41
C LYS A 82 0.48 12.92 -8.02
N ILE A 83 0.71 12.00 -7.10
CA ILE A 83 0.26 12.10 -5.71
C ILE A 83 0.83 13.36 -5.04
N ASP A 84 2.13 13.61 -5.21
CA ASP A 84 2.80 14.77 -4.62
C ASP A 84 2.26 16.08 -5.21
N ALA A 85 1.99 16.13 -6.52
CA ALA A 85 1.37 17.28 -7.17
C ALA A 85 -0.06 17.55 -6.67
N ASP A 86 -0.88 16.51 -6.52
CA ASP A 86 -2.27 16.64 -6.04
C ASP A 86 -2.31 17.07 -4.56
N ARG A 87 -1.39 16.54 -3.74
CA ARG A 87 -1.19 16.96 -2.35
C ARG A 87 -0.74 18.41 -2.24
N ALA A 88 0.23 18.84 -3.06
CA ALA A 88 0.68 20.23 -3.11
C ALA A 88 -0.45 21.19 -3.51
N ALA A 89 -1.41 20.71 -4.32
CA ALA A 89 -2.61 21.44 -4.70
C ALA A 89 -3.76 21.36 -3.67
N GLY A 90 -3.56 20.72 -2.51
CA GLY A 90 -4.59 20.57 -1.47
C GLY A 90 -5.78 19.70 -1.88
N ARG A 91 -5.60 18.79 -2.85
CA ARG A 91 -6.64 17.92 -3.40
C ARG A 91 -6.26 16.45 -3.19
N PRO A 92 -6.29 15.92 -1.96
CA PRO A 92 -6.08 14.50 -1.75
C PRO A 92 -7.21 13.72 -2.43
N ILE A 93 -6.87 12.95 -3.47
CA ILE A 93 -7.81 12.07 -4.16
C ILE A 93 -7.79 10.69 -3.49
N ASP A 94 -8.87 9.93 -3.63
CA ASP A 94 -8.95 8.59 -3.09
C ASP A 94 -7.91 7.63 -3.69
N ALA A 95 -7.70 6.52 -2.98
CA ALA A 95 -6.80 5.45 -3.35
C ALA A 95 -7.16 4.79 -4.69
N GLU A 96 -8.46 4.65 -4.99
CA GLU A 96 -8.94 3.94 -6.19
C GLU A 96 -8.62 4.72 -7.47
N TYR A 97 -8.63 6.06 -7.40
CA TYR A 97 -8.16 6.93 -8.47
C TYR A 97 -6.70 6.66 -8.82
N TYR A 98 -5.80 6.64 -7.84
CA TYR A 98 -4.36 6.42 -8.10
C TYR A 98 -4.08 5.00 -8.59
N LYS A 99 -4.88 4.02 -8.17
CA LYS A 99 -4.82 2.65 -8.69
C LYS A 99 -5.22 2.58 -10.16
N THR A 100 -6.33 3.25 -10.53
CA THR A 100 -6.77 3.33 -11.93
C THR A 100 -5.73 4.06 -12.78
N TYR A 101 -5.19 5.18 -12.28
CA TYR A 101 -4.12 5.93 -12.94
C TYR A 101 -2.85 5.10 -13.16
N ALA A 102 -2.45 4.30 -12.16
CA ALA A 102 -1.31 3.38 -12.28
C ALA A 102 -1.56 2.29 -13.35
N ALA A 103 -2.78 1.75 -13.40
CA ALA A 103 -3.15 0.75 -14.40
C ALA A 103 -3.14 1.34 -15.82
N ASP A 104 -3.67 2.56 -15.99
CA ASP A 104 -3.66 3.27 -17.28
C ASP A 104 -2.22 3.57 -17.76
N LEU A 105 -1.33 3.97 -16.85
CA LEU A 105 0.09 4.17 -17.16
C LEU A 105 0.78 2.87 -17.54
N MET A 106 0.50 1.77 -16.83
CA MET A 106 1.08 0.46 -17.15
C MET A 106 0.57 -0.06 -18.50
N GLU A 107 -0.72 0.11 -18.80
CA GLU A 107 -1.30 -0.17 -20.13
C GLU A 107 -0.55 0.60 -21.22
N MET A 108 -0.33 1.89 -21.03
CA MET A 108 0.40 2.75 -21.97
C MET A 108 1.85 2.30 -22.17
N GLU A 109 2.58 2.00 -21.09
CA GLU A 109 3.98 1.57 -21.17
C GLU A 109 4.14 0.18 -21.80
N ILE A 110 3.19 -0.74 -21.58
CA ILE A 110 3.17 -2.04 -22.28
C ILE A 110 2.93 -1.83 -23.78
N ILE A 111 1.94 -1.01 -24.17
CA ILE A 111 1.67 -0.70 -25.59
C ILE A 111 2.92 -0.11 -26.25
N LYS A 112 3.55 0.87 -25.59
CA LYS A 112 4.77 1.51 -26.09
C LYS A 112 5.92 0.53 -26.25
N GLY A 113 6.16 -0.33 -25.26
CA GLY A 113 7.20 -1.37 -25.34
C GLY A 113 6.96 -2.38 -26.48
N LEU A 114 5.70 -2.79 -26.69
CA LEU A 114 5.33 -3.65 -27.82
C LEU A 114 5.46 -2.93 -29.16
N GLU A 115 5.16 -1.64 -29.22
CA GLU A 115 5.39 -0.82 -30.41
C GLU A 115 6.87 -0.68 -30.75
N GLU A 116 7.76 -0.63 -29.75
CA GLU A 116 9.21 -0.56 -29.97
C GLU A 116 9.78 -1.86 -30.57
N THR A 117 9.15 -3.01 -30.28
CA THR A 117 9.63 -4.32 -30.74
C THR A 117 8.90 -4.85 -31.97
N ALA A 118 7.74 -4.30 -32.34
CA ALA A 118 6.98 -4.69 -33.52
C ALA A 118 7.74 -4.37 -34.83
N ASP A 119 7.66 -5.28 -35.80
CA ASP A 119 8.28 -5.10 -37.12
C ASP A 119 7.40 -4.23 -38.04
N ILE A 120 6.07 -4.32 -37.88
CA ILE A 120 5.09 -3.53 -38.65
C ILE A 120 4.04 -2.97 -37.70
N LYS A 121 3.72 -1.68 -37.88
CA LYS A 121 2.62 -0.97 -37.21
C LYS A 121 1.55 -0.62 -38.25
N SER A 122 0.34 -1.14 -38.09
CA SER A 122 -0.76 -0.85 -39.00
C SER A 122 -2.03 -0.51 -38.23
N GLY A 123 -2.28 0.79 -38.08
CA GLY A 123 -3.39 1.31 -37.28
C GLY A 123 -3.29 0.84 -35.83
N ASP A 124 -4.31 0.10 -35.39
CA ASP A 124 -4.39 -0.46 -34.04
C ASP A 124 -3.72 -1.82 -33.90
N ASN A 125 -3.15 -2.38 -34.98
CA ASN A 125 -2.50 -3.68 -34.95
C ASN A 125 -0.97 -3.57 -34.97
N LEU A 126 -0.33 -4.39 -34.14
CA LEU A 126 1.13 -4.59 -34.10
C LEU A 126 1.46 -5.99 -34.61
N TYR A 127 2.48 -6.09 -35.45
CA TYR A 127 2.91 -7.35 -36.04
C TYR A 127 4.37 -7.64 -35.70
N LYS A 128 4.63 -8.86 -35.25
CA LYS A 128 5.98 -9.39 -35.01
C LYS A 128 6.19 -10.67 -35.80
N SER A 129 7.25 -10.74 -36.59
CA SER A 129 7.69 -11.93 -37.30
C SER A 129 8.97 -12.47 -36.67
N ILE A 130 8.96 -13.74 -36.29
CA ILE A 130 10.10 -14.43 -35.69
C ILE A 130 10.52 -15.53 -36.66
N PRO A 131 11.72 -15.43 -37.28
CA PRO A 131 12.20 -16.46 -38.19
C PRO A 131 12.60 -17.72 -37.43
N VAL A 132 12.35 -18.89 -38.02
CA VAL A 132 12.78 -20.18 -37.46
C VAL A 132 14.19 -20.52 -37.96
N ASN A 133 15.14 -20.63 -37.03
CA ASN A 133 16.54 -20.90 -37.37
C ASN A 133 16.69 -22.18 -38.21
N GLY A 134 17.38 -22.06 -39.35
CA GLY A 134 17.64 -23.19 -40.25
C GLY A 134 16.48 -23.58 -41.15
N LYS A 135 15.32 -22.90 -41.06
CA LYS A 135 14.14 -23.17 -41.90
C LYS A 135 13.54 -21.86 -42.45
N PRO A 136 14.00 -21.37 -43.61
CA PRO A 136 13.64 -20.04 -44.13
C PRO A 136 12.17 -19.89 -44.55
N ASN A 137 11.46 -21.00 -44.74
CA ASN A 137 10.04 -21.01 -45.10
C ASN A 137 9.12 -21.06 -43.87
N ASP A 138 9.70 -21.17 -42.68
CA ASP A 138 8.96 -21.33 -41.45
C ASP A 138 9.05 -20.05 -40.63
N SER A 139 7.91 -19.63 -40.12
CA SER A 139 7.78 -18.36 -39.42
C SER A 139 6.75 -18.44 -38.31
N ILE A 140 6.96 -17.59 -37.33
CA ILE A 140 5.98 -17.28 -36.30
C ILE A 140 5.55 -15.84 -36.52
N GLU A 141 4.26 -15.59 -36.70
CA GLU A 141 3.70 -14.24 -36.78
C GLU A 141 2.79 -14.00 -35.57
N ILE A 142 3.05 -12.93 -34.84
CA ILE A 142 2.22 -12.49 -33.72
C ILE A 142 1.50 -11.21 -34.14
N THR A 143 0.18 -11.17 -33.97
CA THR A 143 -0.66 -9.99 -34.19
C THR A 143 -1.31 -9.58 -32.88
N ILE A 144 -1.14 -8.32 -32.51
CA ILE A 144 -1.67 -7.75 -31.26
C ILE A 144 -2.62 -6.60 -31.63
N ASP A 145 -3.82 -6.63 -31.08
CA ASP A 145 -4.77 -5.52 -31.17
C ASP A 145 -4.55 -4.61 -29.95
N LYS A 146 -4.06 -3.38 -30.19
CA LYS A 146 -3.82 -2.39 -29.13
C LYS A 146 -5.08 -2.08 -28.34
N GLN A 147 -6.25 -2.07 -28.98
CA GLN A 147 -7.51 -1.78 -28.29
C GLN A 147 -7.98 -2.92 -27.39
N SER A 148 -7.37 -4.10 -27.53
CA SER A 148 -7.63 -5.24 -26.66
C SER A 148 -6.87 -5.18 -25.35
N ILE A 149 -5.82 -4.35 -25.26
CA ILE A 149 -5.05 -4.09 -24.05
C ILE A 149 -5.83 -3.07 -23.23
N LYS A 150 -6.53 -3.54 -22.20
CA LYS A 150 -7.40 -2.68 -21.37
C LYS A 150 -7.39 -3.08 -19.91
N TYR A 151 -7.32 -2.10 -19.02
CA TYR A 151 -7.63 -2.29 -17.61
C TYR A 151 -9.12 -2.60 -17.38
N ASN A 152 -9.39 -3.67 -16.65
CA ASN A 152 -10.71 -4.05 -16.16
C ASN A 152 -10.79 -3.80 -14.66
N SER A 153 -11.45 -2.71 -14.25
CA SER A 153 -11.61 -2.34 -12.83
C SER A 153 -12.39 -3.35 -12.00
N ASN A 154 -13.21 -4.21 -12.61
CA ASN A 154 -13.98 -5.23 -11.87
C ASN A 154 -13.08 -6.39 -11.42
N THR A 155 -12.11 -6.78 -12.25
CA THR A 155 -11.16 -7.87 -11.93
C THR A 155 -9.81 -7.34 -11.45
N ASN A 156 -9.57 -6.02 -11.61
CA ASN A 156 -8.29 -5.35 -11.43
C ASN A 156 -7.19 -6.01 -12.27
N GLU A 157 -7.46 -6.25 -13.54
CA GLU A 157 -6.52 -6.89 -14.46
C GLU A 157 -6.35 -6.06 -15.73
N ILE A 158 -5.14 -5.97 -16.25
CA ILE A 158 -4.93 -5.58 -17.64
C ILE A 158 -5.08 -6.83 -18.48
N LEU A 159 -6.10 -6.83 -19.34
CA LEU A 159 -6.37 -7.92 -20.28
C LEU A 159 -5.66 -7.60 -21.60
N LEU A 160 -5.02 -8.60 -22.21
CA LEU A 160 -4.40 -8.49 -23.53
C LEU A 160 -4.88 -9.63 -24.41
N LYS A 161 -5.23 -9.33 -25.67
CA LYS A 161 -5.58 -10.35 -26.66
C LYS A 161 -4.63 -10.31 -27.84
N PHE A 162 -4.23 -11.48 -28.30
CA PHE A 162 -3.29 -11.59 -29.41
C PHE A 162 -3.52 -12.90 -30.18
N THR A 163 -3.03 -12.91 -31.41
CA THR A 163 -3.08 -14.06 -32.30
C THR A 163 -1.67 -14.47 -32.68
N SER A 164 -1.35 -15.77 -32.61
CA SER A 164 -0.09 -16.32 -33.11
C SER A 164 -0.36 -17.28 -34.27
N LYS A 165 0.38 -17.10 -35.36
CA LYS A 165 0.37 -17.97 -36.53
C LYS A 165 1.72 -18.66 -36.66
N GLY A 166 1.71 -19.99 -36.73
CA GLY A 166 2.88 -20.79 -37.07
C GLY A 166 2.76 -21.29 -38.50
N ALA A 167 3.79 -21.08 -39.31
CA ALA A 167 3.88 -21.57 -40.68
C ALA A 167 5.00 -22.62 -40.79
N GLU A 168 4.69 -23.81 -41.32
CA GLU A 168 5.67 -24.87 -41.64
C GLU A 168 5.41 -25.40 -43.05
N GLU A 169 6.38 -25.23 -43.95
CA GLU A 169 6.30 -25.67 -45.37
C GLU A 169 4.93 -25.38 -46.04
N GLY A 170 4.37 -24.18 -45.82
CA GLY A 170 3.11 -23.70 -46.40
C GLY A 170 1.83 -24.11 -45.64
N LYS A 171 1.94 -24.90 -44.56
CA LYS A 171 0.82 -25.15 -43.64
C LYS A 171 0.83 -24.10 -42.55
N ILE A 172 -0.30 -23.40 -42.37
CA ILE A 172 -0.47 -22.36 -41.35
C ILE A 172 -1.44 -22.85 -40.28
N SER A 173 -1.04 -22.74 -39.01
CA SER A 173 -1.91 -22.90 -37.85
C SER A 173 -2.06 -21.55 -37.16
N THR A 174 -3.25 -21.22 -36.69
CA THR A 174 -3.53 -19.97 -35.98
C THR A 174 -4.09 -20.28 -34.60
N LEU A 175 -3.50 -19.70 -33.56
CA LEU A 175 -3.97 -19.79 -32.19
C LEU A 175 -4.24 -18.38 -31.65
N THR A 176 -5.25 -18.26 -30.79
CA THR A 176 -5.57 -17.02 -30.09
C THR A 176 -5.26 -17.18 -28.61
N GLY A 177 -4.54 -16.21 -28.05
CA GLY A 177 -4.20 -16.16 -26.63
C GLY A 177 -4.86 -14.97 -25.94
N ASN A 178 -5.30 -15.19 -24.70
CA ASN A 178 -5.68 -14.13 -23.79
C ASN A 178 -4.70 -14.13 -22.62
N MET A 179 -4.19 -12.96 -22.28
CA MET A 179 -3.30 -12.75 -21.14
C MET A 179 -3.97 -11.80 -20.15
N ALA A 180 -3.80 -12.07 -18.86
CA ALA A 180 -4.25 -11.18 -17.80
C ALA A 180 -3.09 -10.87 -16.86
N ILE A 181 -2.84 -9.58 -16.65
CA ILE A 181 -1.87 -9.07 -15.68
C ILE A 181 -2.66 -8.58 -14.47
N ASN A 182 -2.51 -9.25 -13.34
CA ASN A 182 -3.23 -8.92 -12.13
C ASN A 182 -2.60 -7.71 -11.43
N ILE A 183 -3.43 -6.67 -11.22
CA ILE A 183 -3.13 -5.48 -10.41
C ILE A 183 -3.92 -5.54 -9.08
N SER A 184 -4.78 -6.56 -8.88
CA SER A 184 -5.64 -6.73 -7.70
C SER A 184 -4.89 -7.12 -6.42
N ASN A 185 -3.80 -7.87 -6.53
CA ASN A 185 -3.30 -8.65 -5.39
C ASN A 185 -2.22 -7.99 -4.54
N GLN A 186 -1.89 -6.73 -4.78
CA GLN A 186 -1.18 -5.96 -3.79
C GLN A 186 -1.81 -4.59 -3.76
N GLY A 187 -2.52 -4.33 -2.66
CA GLY A 187 -3.17 -3.06 -2.49
C GLY A 187 -2.17 -1.92 -2.60
N LEU A 188 -2.73 -0.74 -2.43
CA LEU A 188 -2.07 0.38 -1.76
C LEU A 188 -1.85 -0.03 -0.31
N GLY A 189 -1.08 -1.10 -0.14
CA GLY A 189 -0.90 -1.93 1.02
C GLY A 189 0.57 -1.93 1.31
N THR A 190 0.88 -1.59 2.55
CA THR A 190 2.20 -1.49 3.12
C THR A 190 3.14 -2.56 2.59
N GLY A 191 4.17 -2.14 1.83
CA GLY A 191 5.40 -2.93 1.65
C GLY A 191 5.97 -3.37 3.02
N PRO A 192 6.98 -4.25 3.04
CA PRO A 192 7.38 -5.09 4.18
C PRO A 192 7.25 -4.33 5.50
N ASP A 193 6.13 -4.60 6.19
CA ASP A 193 5.75 -4.06 7.48
C ASP A 193 6.40 -2.70 7.83
N ILE A 194 6.16 -1.69 6.99
CA ILE A 194 6.02 -0.34 7.51
C ILE A 194 4.54 -0.11 7.75
N THR A 195 3.96 -0.89 8.66
CA THR A 195 2.98 -0.31 9.59
C THR A 195 3.70 0.84 10.29
N PHE A 196 3.72 2.00 9.62
CA PHE A 196 4.08 3.24 10.25
C PHE A 196 2.93 3.59 11.19
N LEU A 197 2.94 2.92 12.33
CA LEU A 197 2.30 3.40 13.53
C LEU A 197 2.86 4.81 13.74
N PRO A 198 2.02 5.85 13.87
CA PRO A 198 2.38 7.04 14.65
C PRO A 198 3.22 6.69 15.89
N PRO A 199 3.98 7.60 16.53
CA PRO A 199 4.64 7.27 17.80
C PRO A 199 3.61 6.56 18.67
N LYS A 200 3.79 5.23 18.88
CA LYS A 200 2.66 4.29 19.03
C LYS A 200 1.56 4.97 19.85
N PHE A 201 0.42 5.36 19.26
CA PHE A 201 -0.75 5.80 20.06
C PHE A 201 -1.25 4.55 20.80
N ASN A 202 -0.44 4.15 21.77
CA ASN A 202 -0.47 3.05 22.71
C ASN A 202 0.68 3.24 23.73
N ILE A 203 1.18 4.48 23.94
CA ILE A 203 2.17 4.77 25.00
C ILE A 203 1.50 4.59 26.35
N VAL A 204 0.22 4.94 26.41
CA VAL A 204 -0.66 4.62 27.53
C VAL A 204 -1.36 3.29 27.24
N THR A 205 -0.91 2.21 27.87
CA THR A 205 -1.49 0.87 27.70
C THR A 205 -2.77 0.70 28.52
N GLU A 206 -3.77 0.04 27.94
CA GLU A 206 -4.99 -0.34 28.66
C GLU A 206 -4.64 -1.16 29.92
N PRO A 207 -5.14 -0.78 31.11
CA PRO A 207 -4.88 -1.53 32.33
C PRO A 207 -5.64 -2.87 32.33
N SER A 208 -4.98 -3.93 32.79
CA SER A 208 -5.62 -5.22 33.07
C SER A 208 -5.92 -5.37 34.57
N ASN A 209 -6.91 -6.19 34.92
CA ASN A 209 -7.29 -6.50 36.31
C ASN A 209 -7.73 -5.27 37.14
N VAL A 210 -8.40 -4.30 36.49
CA VAL A 210 -8.93 -3.13 37.18
C VAL A 210 -10.02 -3.54 38.19
N ARG A 211 -9.91 -3.05 39.43
CA ARG A 211 -10.88 -3.35 40.49
C ARG A 211 -12.28 -2.84 40.09
N PRO A 212 -13.38 -3.55 40.45
CA PRO A 212 -14.73 -3.17 40.03
C PRO A 212 -15.12 -1.72 40.34
N GLU A 213 -14.73 -1.18 41.49
CA GLU A 213 -14.99 0.21 41.87
C GLU A 213 -14.25 1.27 41.02
N CYS A 214 -13.22 0.85 40.29
CA CYS A 214 -12.42 1.68 39.40
C CYS A 214 -12.84 1.52 37.93
N LEU A 215 -13.81 0.63 37.65
CA LEU A 215 -14.50 0.51 36.37
C LEU A 215 -15.66 1.50 36.36
N ASN A 216 -15.64 2.45 35.41
CA ASN A 216 -16.70 3.46 35.24
C ASN A 216 -17.16 4.19 36.53
N PRO A 217 -16.24 4.66 37.41
CA PRO A 217 -16.65 5.27 38.67
C PRO A 217 -17.61 6.45 38.44
N SER A 218 -18.61 6.60 39.30
CA SER A 218 -19.57 7.71 39.22
C SER A 218 -18.93 9.06 39.55
N SER A 219 -17.83 9.06 40.30
CA SER A 219 -17.06 10.24 40.66
C SER A 219 -15.57 9.93 40.66
N LEU A 220 -14.79 10.78 39.98
CA LEU A 220 -13.33 10.65 39.93
C LEU A 220 -12.70 10.92 41.29
N SER A 221 -13.18 11.93 42.05
CA SER A 221 -12.65 12.22 43.39
C SER A 221 -12.93 11.08 44.38
N ALA A 222 -14.11 10.45 44.28
CA ALA A 222 -14.45 9.30 45.13
C ALA A 222 -13.60 8.07 44.78
N ALA A 223 -13.31 7.84 43.50
CA ALA A 223 -12.44 6.75 43.06
C ALA A 223 -11.00 6.93 43.55
N LEU A 224 -10.50 8.16 43.54
CA LEU A 224 -9.12 8.48 43.95
C LEU A 224 -8.93 8.59 45.46
N ALA A 225 -9.98 8.85 46.22
CA ALA A 225 -9.90 8.99 47.67
C ALA A 225 -9.45 7.69 48.35
N SER A 226 -8.34 7.77 49.08
CA SER A 226 -7.93 6.71 50.01
C SER A 226 -8.67 6.88 51.33
N THR A 227 -9.17 5.78 51.88
CA THR A 227 -9.75 5.72 53.22
C THR A 227 -8.91 4.80 54.10
N SER A 228 -9.12 4.83 55.41
CA SER A 228 -8.39 3.93 56.35
C SER A 228 -8.54 2.45 56.02
N THR A 229 -9.58 2.07 55.28
CA THR A 229 -9.91 0.68 54.94
C THR A 229 -9.77 0.35 53.46
N LYS A 230 -9.50 1.34 52.59
CA LYS A 230 -9.51 1.14 51.14
C LYS A 230 -8.55 2.11 50.44
N ALA A 231 -7.56 1.55 49.75
CA ALA A 231 -6.70 2.32 48.87
C ALA A 231 -7.47 2.88 47.67
N GLY A 232 -7.22 4.14 47.31
CA GLY A 232 -7.75 4.79 46.11
C GLY A 232 -7.38 4.04 44.82
N CYS A 233 -8.11 4.31 43.75
CA CYS A 233 -7.84 3.76 42.42
C CYS A 233 -6.58 4.37 41.82
N THR A 234 -5.56 3.56 41.56
CA THR A 234 -4.37 3.97 40.79
C THR A 234 -4.56 3.76 39.30
N GLN A 235 -5.55 2.95 38.91
CA GLN A 235 -5.94 2.67 37.53
C GLN A 235 -7.45 2.80 37.42
N ILE A 236 -7.93 3.56 36.44
CA ILE A 236 -9.34 3.79 36.16
C ILE A 236 -9.59 3.44 34.70
N LEU A 237 -10.57 2.57 34.45
CA LEU A 237 -10.98 2.17 33.11
C LEU A 237 -12.42 2.61 32.87
N LEU A 238 -12.62 3.34 31.78
CA LEU A 238 -13.91 3.85 31.35
C LEU A 238 -14.33 3.08 30.09
N GLN A 239 -15.50 2.45 30.14
CA GLN A 239 -16.06 1.59 29.08
C GLN A 239 -17.25 2.26 28.37
N GLU A 240 -17.47 3.54 28.62
CA GLU A 240 -18.51 4.36 28.03
C GLU A 240 -18.07 5.84 28.07
N ASP A 241 -18.76 6.69 27.31
CA ASP A 241 -18.57 8.14 27.41
C ASP A 241 -18.78 8.61 28.86
N LYS A 242 -17.80 9.33 29.41
CA LYS A 242 -17.84 9.73 30.82
C LYS A 242 -17.52 11.20 31.01
N ALA A 243 -18.35 11.85 31.83
CA ALA A 243 -18.16 13.22 32.25
C ALA A 243 -18.01 13.33 33.76
N PHE A 244 -16.90 13.90 34.24
CA PHE A 244 -16.67 14.20 35.65
C PHE A 244 -16.87 15.70 35.91
N GLY A 245 -17.78 16.03 36.81
CA GLY A 245 -18.12 17.42 37.16
C GLY A 245 -17.30 18.04 38.30
N VAL A 246 -16.19 17.41 38.72
CA VAL A 246 -15.44 17.80 39.92
C VAL A 246 -14.02 18.29 39.59
N ASN A 247 -13.46 19.12 40.48
CA ASN A 247 -12.04 19.45 40.48
C ASN A 247 -11.21 18.18 40.73
N VAL A 248 -10.13 18.02 39.96
CA VAL A 248 -9.16 16.92 40.10
C VAL A 248 -7.85 17.56 40.54
N ASN A 249 -7.65 17.70 41.84
CA ASN A 249 -6.43 18.27 42.39
C ASN A 249 -5.52 17.16 42.92
N ASN A 250 -4.20 17.33 42.77
CA ASN A 250 -3.18 16.42 43.29
C ASN A 250 -3.34 14.99 42.74
N LEU A 251 -3.50 14.87 41.43
CA LEU A 251 -3.57 13.57 40.77
C LEU A 251 -2.15 13.04 40.65
N GLU A 252 -1.82 12.00 41.40
CA GLU A 252 -0.46 11.45 41.43
C GLU A 252 -0.46 9.98 41.02
N ASN A 253 0.51 9.57 40.21
CA ASN A 253 0.76 8.16 39.87
C ASN A 253 -0.49 7.39 39.39
N THR A 254 -1.37 8.08 38.65
CA THR A 254 -2.68 7.54 38.25
C THR A 254 -2.74 7.30 36.75
N LEU A 255 -3.32 6.17 36.35
CA LEU A 255 -3.69 5.85 34.98
C LEU A 255 -5.21 5.99 34.80
N ILE A 256 -5.63 6.80 33.84
CA ILE A 256 -7.01 6.90 33.37
C ILE A 256 -7.04 6.45 31.92
N TYR A 257 -7.83 5.43 31.60
CA TYR A 257 -7.94 4.86 30.26
C TYR A 257 -9.39 4.82 29.80
N SER A 258 -9.66 5.28 28.59
CA SER A 258 -10.99 5.31 27.98
C SER A 258 -10.93 5.08 26.48
N ASN A 259 -11.62 4.05 25.97
CA ASN A 259 -11.85 3.90 24.51
C ASN A 259 -13.00 4.80 24.01
N HIS A 260 -13.46 5.73 24.84
CA HIS A 260 -14.63 6.58 24.63
C HIS A 260 -14.29 8.04 24.95
N LYS A 261 -15.25 8.94 24.74
CA LYS A 261 -15.07 10.36 25.08
C LYS A 261 -14.95 10.55 26.59
N LEU A 262 -13.90 11.24 27.02
CA LEU A 262 -13.68 11.66 28.40
C LEU A 262 -13.85 13.17 28.53
N THR A 263 -14.75 13.60 29.41
CA THR A 263 -14.90 15.01 29.79
C THR A 263 -14.55 15.23 31.26
N ILE A 264 -13.60 16.12 31.54
CA ILE A 264 -13.21 16.51 32.91
C ILE A 264 -13.63 17.96 33.16
N GLY A 265 -14.25 18.21 34.31
CA GLY A 265 -14.73 19.53 34.73
C GLY A 265 -16.05 19.95 34.07
N ALA A 266 -16.96 19.00 33.80
CA ALA A 266 -18.19 19.22 33.04
C ALA A 266 -19.05 20.41 33.53
N THR A 267 -19.06 20.68 34.84
CA THR A 267 -19.80 21.76 35.52
C THR A 267 -18.88 22.78 36.18
N SER A 268 -17.79 22.31 36.78
CA SER A 268 -16.72 23.13 37.39
C SER A 268 -15.57 22.18 37.73
N GLY A 269 -14.35 22.41 37.26
CA GLY A 269 -13.30 21.42 37.56
C GLY A 269 -11.95 21.70 36.94
N ASN A 270 -11.00 22.20 37.72
CA ASN A 270 -9.59 22.31 37.33
C ASN A 270 -8.88 20.97 37.53
N ILE A 271 -7.91 20.67 36.66
CA ILE A 271 -6.86 19.69 36.92
C ILE A 271 -5.65 20.47 37.43
N ASN A 272 -5.40 20.44 38.74
CA ASN A 272 -4.23 21.11 39.31
C ASN A 272 -3.27 20.10 39.91
N LYS A 273 -1.98 20.26 39.62
CA LYS A 273 -0.90 19.43 40.17
C LYS A 273 -1.12 17.95 39.84
N ALA A 274 -1.17 17.65 38.54
CA ALA A 274 -1.19 16.28 38.05
C ALA A 274 0.25 15.83 37.83
N GLU A 275 0.76 14.90 38.63
CA GLU A 275 2.15 14.43 38.58
C GLU A 275 2.22 12.93 38.29
N ASN A 276 3.06 12.55 37.31
CA ASN A 276 3.18 11.15 36.86
C ASN A 276 1.83 10.51 36.50
N VAL A 277 0.96 11.27 35.85
CA VAL A 277 -0.36 10.82 35.40
C VAL A 277 -0.29 10.32 33.97
N LYS A 278 -1.01 9.24 33.67
CA LYS A 278 -1.20 8.74 32.31
C LYS A 278 -2.67 8.81 31.95
N ILE A 279 -3.01 9.51 30.87
CA ILE A 279 -4.38 9.63 30.38
C ILE A 279 -4.43 9.14 28.94
N PHE A 280 -5.30 8.18 28.67
CA PHE A 280 -5.74 7.80 27.34
C PHE A 280 -7.25 8.04 27.23
N ALA A 281 -7.68 8.70 26.16
CA ALA A 281 -9.09 8.84 25.81
C ALA A 281 -9.26 8.81 24.30
N ASP A 282 -10.33 8.23 23.77
CA ASP A 282 -10.59 8.32 22.34
C ASP A 282 -10.74 9.79 21.89
N SER A 283 -11.52 10.58 22.64
CA SER A 283 -11.57 12.05 22.57
C SER A 283 -11.50 12.64 23.98
N LEU A 284 -10.83 13.78 24.15
CA LEU A 284 -10.68 14.42 25.46
C LEU A 284 -11.23 15.85 25.47
N GLU A 285 -12.01 16.18 26.49
CA GLU A 285 -12.46 17.53 26.75
C GLU A 285 -12.23 17.90 28.23
N VAL A 286 -11.32 18.82 28.50
CA VAL A 286 -11.12 19.37 29.85
C VAL A 286 -11.67 20.77 29.89
N LYS A 287 -12.85 20.97 30.48
CA LYS A 287 -13.57 22.25 30.41
C LYS A 287 -12.98 23.37 31.27
N SER A 288 -12.08 23.08 32.21
CA SER A 288 -11.44 24.10 33.05
C SER A 288 -9.91 24.09 32.93
N ASN A 289 -9.21 24.73 33.88
CA ASN A 289 -7.75 24.87 33.79
C ASN A 289 -7.04 23.54 34.04
N VAL A 290 -5.99 23.28 33.27
CA VAL A 290 -4.98 22.26 33.55
C VAL A 290 -3.70 22.98 33.94
N ASN A 291 -3.49 23.15 35.24
CA ASN A 291 -2.30 23.80 35.78
C ASN A 291 -1.35 22.76 36.37
N ASN A 292 -0.11 22.77 35.92
CA ASN A 292 0.94 21.87 36.40
C ASN A 292 0.65 20.40 36.07
N PHE A 293 0.56 20.07 34.79
CA PHE A 293 0.64 18.68 34.31
C PHE A 293 2.13 18.30 34.20
N ILE A 294 2.65 17.61 35.20
CA ILE A 294 4.07 17.37 35.45
C ILE A 294 4.41 15.89 35.22
N GLN A 295 5.49 15.59 34.49
CA GLN A 295 5.98 14.21 34.27
C GLN A 295 4.90 13.23 33.81
N SER A 296 3.92 13.73 33.06
CA SER A 296 2.69 13.02 32.75
C SER A 296 2.59 12.75 31.24
N LYS A 297 1.76 11.78 30.87
CA LYS A 297 1.51 11.39 29.48
C LYS A 297 0.02 11.50 29.18
N LEU A 298 -0.32 12.16 28.08
CA LEU A 298 -1.69 12.29 27.61
C LEU A 298 -1.76 11.90 26.15
N GLU A 299 -2.71 11.05 25.84
CA GLU A 299 -2.86 10.46 24.53
C GLU A 299 -4.34 10.45 24.11
N THR A 300 -4.62 10.88 22.88
CA THR A 300 -5.95 10.76 22.27
C THR A 300 -5.90 10.26 20.83
N ASN A 301 -6.91 9.49 20.42
CA ASN A 301 -7.08 9.09 19.02
C ASN A 301 -7.64 10.22 18.16
N ASN A 302 -8.56 11.00 18.73
CA ASN A 302 -9.28 12.10 18.09
C ASN A 302 -8.90 13.43 18.77
N ASP A 303 -9.84 14.37 18.80
CA ASP A 303 -9.62 15.75 19.26
C ASP A 303 -9.40 15.84 20.78
N ALA A 304 -8.55 16.80 21.16
CA ALA A 304 -8.36 17.21 22.55
C ALA A 304 -8.70 18.71 22.70
N ILE A 305 -9.66 19.01 23.57
CA ILE A 305 -10.16 20.36 23.82
C ILE A 305 -9.90 20.74 25.28
N PHE A 306 -9.22 21.84 25.51
CA PHE A 306 -8.99 22.43 26.82
C PHE A 306 -9.75 23.76 26.88
N GLY A 307 -10.81 23.82 27.68
CA GLY A 307 -11.69 24.98 27.78
C GLY A 307 -11.03 26.20 28.40
N ASN A 308 -9.95 26.03 29.16
CA ASN A 308 -9.22 27.13 29.77
C ASN A 308 -7.69 26.98 29.65
N ASN A 309 -6.88 27.43 30.61
CA ASN A 309 -5.42 27.38 30.52
C ASN A 309 -4.89 25.94 30.51
N LEU A 310 -3.80 25.71 29.77
CA LEU A 310 -3.08 24.44 29.72
C LEU A 310 -1.59 24.69 29.97
N THR A 311 -1.06 24.20 31.08
CA THR A 311 0.34 24.33 31.47
C THR A 311 0.96 22.96 31.73
N ILE A 312 1.99 22.63 30.94
CA ILE A 312 2.59 21.31 30.81
C ILE A 312 4.08 21.40 31.13
N HIS A 313 4.57 20.52 32.01
CA HIS A 313 5.97 20.46 32.44
C HIS A 313 6.52 19.03 32.36
N TYR A 314 7.68 18.83 31.74
CA TYR A 314 8.31 17.52 31.54
C TYR A 314 7.34 16.41 31.09
N SER A 315 6.38 16.74 30.24
CA SER A 315 5.24 15.85 29.94
C SER A 315 5.02 15.69 28.44
N ASN A 316 4.41 14.59 28.05
CA ASN A 316 4.20 14.25 26.64
C ASN A 316 2.72 14.25 26.28
N LEU A 317 2.35 14.96 25.23
CA LEU A 317 0.99 14.97 24.67
C LEU A 317 1.03 14.41 23.25
N TYR A 318 0.17 13.44 22.97
CA TYR A 318 0.01 12.82 21.66
C TYR A 318 -1.46 12.91 21.25
N ILE A 319 -1.78 13.79 20.31
CA ILE A 319 -3.16 14.09 19.89
C ILE A 319 -3.36 13.60 18.45
N GLY A 320 -4.23 12.62 18.27
CA GLY A 320 -4.53 12.03 16.97
C GLY A 320 -5.46 12.87 16.07
N GLY A 321 -6.21 13.81 16.66
CA GLY A 321 -7.01 14.81 15.97
C GLY A 321 -6.46 16.24 16.13
N ASN A 322 -7.37 17.19 16.35
CA ASN A 322 -7.08 18.59 16.61
C ASN A 322 -6.80 18.85 18.09
N LEU A 323 -5.92 19.83 18.38
CA LEU A 323 -5.70 20.33 19.73
C LEU A 323 -6.22 21.78 19.82
N SER A 324 -7.22 22.01 20.66
CA SER A 324 -7.75 23.35 20.90
C SER A 324 -7.64 23.74 22.36
N VAL A 325 -6.98 24.85 22.66
CA VAL A 325 -7.02 25.50 23.98
C VAL A 325 -7.88 26.74 23.79
N LEU A 326 -9.07 26.78 24.40
CA LEU A 326 -10.02 27.88 24.26
C LEU A 326 -9.79 28.98 25.31
N GLY A 327 -8.99 28.69 26.32
CA GLY A 327 -8.63 29.60 27.40
C GLY A 327 -7.58 30.64 27.04
N GLN A 328 -7.10 31.33 28.07
CA GLN A 328 -6.21 32.48 27.88
C GLN A 328 -4.80 32.06 27.44
N GLN A 329 -4.27 30.94 27.94
CA GLN A 329 -2.87 30.59 27.73
C GLN A 329 -2.58 29.08 27.65
N PHE A 330 -1.81 28.71 26.65
CA PHE A 330 -1.07 27.45 26.52
C PHE A 330 0.41 27.69 26.87
N THR A 331 0.96 26.83 27.73
CA THR A 331 2.35 26.88 28.18
C THR A 331 2.99 25.49 28.14
N LEU A 332 4.10 25.35 27.43
CA LEU A 332 4.92 24.13 27.36
C LEU A 332 6.32 24.41 27.91
N GLU A 333 6.70 23.76 29.00
CA GLU A 333 7.95 24.07 29.70
C GLU A 333 8.72 22.83 30.13
N ASN A 334 10.03 22.99 30.31
CA ASN A 334 10.91 22.05 31.00
C ASN A 334 11.39 22.64 32.33
N SER A 335 10.58 23.50 32.94
CA SER A 335 10.87 24.09 34.24
C SER A 335 9.71 23.78 35.17
N GLY A 336 9.92 22.85 36.09
CA GLY A 336 9.06 22.67 37.25
C GLY A 336 9.80 23.14 38.47
N ASN A 337 9.10 23.73 39.45
CA ASN A 337 9.67 24.11 40.75
C ASN A 337 10.03 22.88 41.63
N SER A 338 10.23 21.72 41.00
CA SER A 338 10.67 20.49 41.62
C SER A 338 12.20 20.59 41.75
N GLY A 339 12.69 20.75 42.97
CA GLY A 339 14.12 20.77 43.28
C GLY A 339 14.90 19.51 42.88
N ASN A 340 14.26 18.55 42.20
CA ASN A 340 14.89 17.36 41.64
C ASN A 340 15.12 17.53 40.13
N SER A 341 16.20 18.27 39.83
CA SER A 341 16.89 18.23 38.55
C SER A 341 17.38 16.80 38.25
N SER A 342 16.99 16.23 37.09
CA SER A 342 17.92 15.58 36.13
C SER A 342 17.40 14.35 35.36
N THR A 343 16.21 13.80 35.62
CA THR A 343 15.77 12.55 34.95
C THR A 343 14.45 12.62 34.16
N GLY A 344 13.76 13.76 34.14
CA GLY A 344 12.50 13.92 33.40
C GLY A 344 12.70 13.95 31.88
N GLU A 345 11.80 13.28 31.14
CA GLU A 345 11.70 13.44 29.69
C GLU A 345 11.35 14.91 29.36
N ASN A 346 11.93 15.44 28.27
CA ASN A 346 11.57 16.78 27.80
C ASN A 346 10.09 16.83 27.40
N SER A 347 9.45 17.95 27.70
CA SER A 347 8.09 18.23 27.25
C SER A 347 7.99 18.16 25.74
N THR A 348 7.14 17.26 25.26
CA THR A 348 6.95 17.00 23.83
C THR A 348 5.47 16.98 23.50
N ILE A 349 5.07 17.69 22.45
CA ILE A 349 3.72 17.62 21.91
C ILE A 349 3.76 17.16 20.46
N PHE A 350 2.90 16.20 20.15
CA PHE A 350 2.61 15.77 18.79
C PHE A 350 1.11 15.92 18.51
N VAL A 351 0.75 16.61 17.42
CA VAL A 351 -0.65 16.79 16.99
C VAL A 351 -0.76 16.47 15.50
N ARG A 352 -1.63 15.52 15.14
CA ARG A 352 -1.88 15.15 13.73
C ARG A 352 -2.72 16.20 12.99
N GLY A 353 -3.69 16.79 13.67
CA GLY A 353 -4.60 17.79 13.12
C GLY A 353 -4.10 19.22 13.29
N THR A 354 -5.06 20.14 13.33
CA THR A 354 -4.82 21.57 13.51
C THR A 354 -4.74 21.92 14.99
N VAL A 355 -3.87 22.86 15.32
CA VAL A 355 -3.72 23.40 16.67
C VAL A 355 -4.28 24.81 16.75
N ARG A 356 -5.02 25.12 17.81
CA ARG A 356 -5.58 26.46 18.07
C ARG A 356 -5.29 26.90 19.50
N PHE A 357 -4.62 28.04 19.63
CA PHE A 357 -4.28 28.67 20.89
C PHE A 357 -4.62 30.18 20.84
N PRO A 358 -5.20 30.77 21.88
CA PRO A 358 -5.21 32.23 22.01
C PRO A 358 -3.79 32.74 22.24
N LYS A 359 -3.14 32.27 23.30
CA LYS A 359 -1.72 32.55 23.55
C LYS A 359 -0.94 31.26 23.71
N ALA A 360 0.18 31.14 23.01
CA ALA A 360 1.08 30.00 23.10
C ALA A 360 2.46 30.44 23.59
N THR A 361 2.95 29.79 24.64
CA THR A 361 4.31 29.97 25.16
C THR A 361 5.00 28.62 25.24
N THR A 362 6.20 28.51 24.67
CA THR A 362 7.01 27.29 24.75
C THR A 362 8.45 27.64 25.16
N ALA A 363 9.00 26.94 26.15
CA ALA A 363 10.36 27.17 26.63
C ALA A 363 11.43 26.40 25.87
N ALA A 364 12.70 26.75 26.12
CA ALA A 364 13.85 26.05 25.56
C ALA A 364 13.89 24.56 25.95
N GLY A 365 14.31 23.73 24.99
CA GLY A 365 14.38 22.27 25.15
C GLY A 365 13.04 21.53 25.00
N THR A 366 11.94 22.24 24.79
CA THR A 366 10.64 21.62 24.48
C THR A 366 10.52 21.34 22.98
N ILE A 367 9.74 20.32 22.62
CA ILE A 367 9.51 19.93 21.21
C ILE A 367 8.02 19.98 20.92
N MET A 368 7.63 20.64 19.84
CA MET A 368 6.25 20.65 19.35
C MET A 368 6.20 20.31 17.87
N CYS A 369 5.41 19.30 17.54
CA CYS A 369 5.25 18.75 16.19
C CYS A 369 3.78 18.84 15.80
N VAL A 370 3.46 19.66 14.79
CA VAL A 370 2.09 19.89 14.29
C VAL A 370 2.00 19.52 12.81
N GLN A 371 1.22 18.50 12.50
CA GLN A 371 1.06 18.03 11.12
C GLN A 371 0.01 18.86 10.34
N GLY A 372 -1.01 19.40 10.99
CA GLY A 372 -1.95 20.35 10.40
C GLY A 372 -1.47 21.81 10.48
N ASP A 373 -2.43 22.73 10.48
CA ASP A 373 -2.17 24.15 10.67
C ASP A 373 -2.01 24.48 12.16
N MET A 374 -1.30 25.57 12.47
CA MET A 374 -1.23 26.12 13.81
C MET A 374 -1.76 27.55 13.80
N HIS A 375 -2.76 27.82 14.65
CA HIS A 375 -3.29 29.16 14.87
C HIS A 375 -2.96 29.62 16.29
N ALA A 376 -2.32 30.78 16.40
CA ALA A 376 -2.07 31.48 17.66
C ALA A 376 -2.54 32.94 17.53
N GLU A 377 -3.15 33.56 18.54
CA GLU A 377 -3.27 35.03 18.55
C GLU A 377 -1.92 35.66 18.91
N THR A 378 -1.24 35.08 19.91
CA THR A 378 0.14 35.43 20.30
C THR A 378 1.00 34.17 20.45
N LEU A 379 2.22 34.21 19.91
CA LEU A 379 3.19 33.12 20.00
C LEU A 379 4.50 33.61 20.60
N THR A 380 4.94 33.01 21.70
CA THR A 380 6.27 33.20 22.29
C THR A 380 6.98 31.85 22.32
N HIS A 381 8.03 31.69 21.50
CA HIS A 381 8.66 30.39 21.28
C HIS A 381 10.17 30.47 21.49
N SER A 382 10.71 29.58 22.34
CA SER A 382 12.15 29.35 22.50
C SER A 382 12.55 27.87 22.39
N GLY A 383 11.61 26.97 22.11
CA GLY A 383 11.84 25.53 21.93
C GLY A 383 12.16 25.12 20.49
N GLU A 384 11.86 23.87 20.14
CA GLU A 384 11.85 23.37 18.75
C GLU A 384 10.39 23.23 18.28
N LEU A 385 9.99 24.00 17.26
CA LEU A 385 8.64 23.94 16.67
C LEU A 385 8.70 23.50 15.21
N TYR A 386 8.06 22.38 14.92
CA TYR A 386 7.93 21.78 13.60
C TYR A 386 6.46 21.84 13.19
N ILE A 387 6.18 22.49 12.06
CA ILE A 387 4.82 22.63 11.51
C ILE A 387 4.87 22.21 10.04
N LYS A 388 4.04 21.23 9.67
CA LYS A 388 3.88 20.82 8.28
C LYS A 388 2.89 21.68 7.52
N GLY A 389 1.78 22.05 8.16
CA GLY A 389 0.80 22.99 7.61
C GLY A 389 1.28 24.44 7.69
N LYS A 390 0.32 25.35 7.81
CA LYS A 390 0.54 26.80 7.90
C LYS A 390 0.55 27.27 9.34
N LEU A 391 1.41 28.24 9.63
CA LEU A 391 1.41 28.96 10.90
C LEU A 391 0.67 30.29 10.72
N PHE A 392 -0.37 30.51 11.51
CA PHE A 392 -1.10 31.76 11.59
C PHE A 392 -0.87 32.40 12.96
N VAL A 393 -0.37 33.63 12.99
CA VAL A 393 -0.24 34.44 14.22
C VAL A 393 -1.08 35.70 14.08
N ASN A 394 -2.01 35.92 15.01
CA ASN A 394 -3.00 37.00 14.95
C ASN A 394 -3.76 37.03 13.61
N GLY A 395 -4.14 35.85 13.11
CA GLY A 395 -4.84 35.67 11.83
C GLY A 395 -3.99 35.83 10.58
N LEU A 396 -2.71 36.22 10.69
CA LEU A 396 -1.80 36.39 9.56
C LEU A 396 -0.95 35.15 9.36
N GLU A 397 -0.88 34.65 8.12
CA GLU A 397 0.02 33.55 7.77
C GLU A 397 1.47 34.01 7.88
N ILE A 398 2.27 33.30 8.66
CA ILE A 398 3.70 33.59 8.86
C ILE A 398 4.51 32.67 7.92
N PRO A 399 5.14 33.21 6.86
CA PRO A 399 5.83 32.41 5.86
C PRO A 399 7.11 31.76 6.39
N SER A 400 7.77 32.35 7.38
CA SER A 400 8.89 31.75 8.11
C SER A 400 9.16 32.50 9.42
N LEU A 401 9.53 31.76 10.47
CA LEU A 401 10.16 32.31 11.67
C LEU A 401 11.52 31.63 11.83
N THR A 402 12.52 32.38 12.26
CA THR A 402 13.80 31.81 12.72
C THR A 402 13.49 30.83 13.87
N ASN A 403 13.88 29.57 13.73
CA ASN A 403 13.56 28.43 14.63
C ASN A 403 12.16 27.80 14.48
N VAL A 404 11.38 28.18 13.47
CA VAL A 404 10.24 27.37 13.01
C VAL A 404 10.67 26.61 11.77
N PHE A 405 10.92 25.32 11.98
CA PHE A 405 11.36 24.40 10.96
C PHE A 405 10.16 24.01 10.10
N LYS A 406 9.94 24.76 9.02
CA LYS A 406 9.07 24.30 7.93
C LYS A 406 9.76 23.13 7.25
N THR A 407 9.00 22.07 7.00
CA THR A 407 9.48 20.78 6.48
C THR A 407 10.36 20.90 5.22
N ALA A 408 10.14 21.94 4.39
CA ALA A 408 10.94 22.19 3.18
C ALA A 408 12.44 22.48 3.44
N ASN A 409 12.82 22.99 4.62
CA ASN A 409 14.20 23.42 4.93
C ASN A 409 14.85 22.61 6.06
N THR A 410 14.18 21.56 6.53
CA THR A 410 14.62 20.79 7.68
C THR A 410 15.10 19.43 7.20
N ASP A 411 16.27 19.01 7.69
CA ASP A 411 16.78 17.65 7.46
C ASP A 411 15.67 16.62 7.79
N PRO A 412 15.15 15.89 6.80
CA PRO A 412 14.08 14.91 7.00
C PRO A 412 14.44 13.86 8.06
N ALA A 413 15.73 13.53 8.21
CA ALA A 413 16.19 12.60 9.23
C ALA A 413 15.99 13.17 10.66
N LYS A 414 16.24 14.47 10.86
CA LYS A 414 15.99 15.14 12.14
C LYS A 414 14.52 15.27 12.45
N LEU A 415 13.70 15.59 11.44
CA LEU A 415 12.25 15.63 11.60
C LEU A 415 11.69 14.26 11.99
N LYS A 416 12.13 13.20 11.29
CA LYS A 416 11.79 11.81 11.62
C LYS A 416 12.27 11.41 13.02
N GLN A 417 13.46 11.84 13.43
CA GLN A 417 14.00 11.57 14.77
C GLN A 417 13.19 12.27 15.88
N LYS A 418 12.74 13.51 15.64
CA LYS A 418 12.10 14.36 16.67
C LYS A 418 10.59 14.25 16.71
N CYS A 419 9.95 14.14 15.55
CA CYS A 419 8.50 14.11 15.39
C CYS A 419 7.94 12.74 14.96
N GLY A 420 8.80 11.74 14.77
CA GLY A 420 8.44 10.46 14.17
C GLY A 420 8.26 10.55 12.66
N ALA A 421 8.24 9.40 11.96
CA ALA A 421 8.01 9.38 10.50
C ALA A 421 6.55 9.74 10.08
N THR A 422 5.65 10.02 11.03
CA THR A 422 4.25 10.42 10.80
C THR A 422 4.13 11.80 10.19
N PHE A 423 5.21 12.58 10.27
CA PHE A 423 5.29 13.85 9.58
C PHE A 423 5.31 13.69 8.07
N ASP A 424 5.60 12.50 7.55
CA ASP A 424 5.47 12.15 6.14
C ASP A 424 4.14 11.41 5.92
N PRO A 425 3.39 11.68 4.81
CA PRO A 425 2.18 10.92 4.50
C PRO A 425 2.51 9.43 4.38
N PRO A 426 1.56 8.50 4.63
CA PRO A 426 1.79 7.08 4.37
C PRO A 426 2.29 6.92 2.94
N GLU A 427 3.43 6.23 2.80
CA GLU A 427 3.97 5.87 1.50
C GLU A 427 2.97 4.95 0.82
N LEU A 428 2.55 5.37 -0.36
CA LEU A 428 1.58 4.66 -1.17
C LEU A 428 2.38 3.71 -2.04
N PHE A 429 2.38 2.43 -1.65
CA PHE A 429 3.10 1.38 -2.36
C PHE A 429 2.18 0.78 -3.43
N ILE A 430 2.66 0.70 -4.67
CA ILE A 430 2.01 -0.09 -5.72
C ILE A 430 2.68 -1.45 -5.69
N GLY A 431 1.98 -2.47 -5.23
CA GLY A 431 2.49 -3.81 -5.39
C GLY A 431 2.07 -4.39 -6.73
N TRP A 432 3.04 -4.96 -7.42
CA TRP A 432 2.86 -5.57 -8.71
C TRP A 432 2.64 -7.08 -8.53
N GLY A 433 1.62 -7.65 -9.18
CA GLY A 433 1.34 -9.07 -9.09
C GLY A 433 2.39 -9.91 -9.81
N GLU A 434 2.80 -11.05 -9.22
CA GLU A 434 3.80 -11.95 -9.84
C GLU A 434 3.23 -12.80 -11.00
N ASN A 435 1.90 -12.80 -11.17
CA ASN A 435 1.21 -13.75 -12.05
C ASN A 435 0.68 -13.08 -13.32
N VAL A 436 1.42 -13.29 -14.42
CA VAL A 436 0.88 -13.14 -15.77
C VAL A 436 0.26 -14.49 -16.17
N SER A 437 -1.06 -14.58 -16.19
CA SER A 437 -1.76 -15.82 -16.61
C SER A 437 -2.03 -15.81 -18.10
N ASN A 438 -1.96 -16.99 -18.73
CA ASN A 438 -2.18 -17.16 -20.17
C ASN A 438 -3.20 -18.27 -20.41
N ASN A 439 -4.26 -17.95 -21.16
CA ASN A 439 -5.26 -18.91 -21.61
C ASN A 439 -5.18 -19.05 -23.13
N VAL A 440 -4.77 -20.23 -23.60
CA VAL A 440 -4.68 -20.57 -25.02
C VAL A 440 -6.00 -21.21 -25.48
N ILE A 441 -6.56 -20.69 -26.57
CA ILE A 441 -7.76 -21.25 -27.18
C ILE A 441 -7.35 -21.98 -28.46
N TYR A 442 -7.58 -23.30 -28.50
CA TYR A 442 -7.39 -24.14 -29.68
C TYR A 442 -8.68 -24.11 -30.53
N ASN A 443 -8.55 -23.68 -31.78
CA ASN A 443 -9.66 -23.62 -32.75
C ASN A 443 -9.68 -24.82 -33.69
#